data_AF-A0A2J6XV85-F1
#
_entry.id   AF-A0A2J6XV85-F1
#
_cell.length_a   1.000
_cell.length_b   1.000
_cell.length_c   1.000
_cell.angle_alpha   90.00
_cell.angle_beta   90.00
_cell.angle_gamma   90.00
#
_symmetry.space_group_name_H-M   'P 1'
#
loop_
_entity.id
_entity.type
_entity.pdbx_description
1 polymer ?
#
loop_
_entity_poly.entity_id
_entity_poly.type
_entity_poly.pdbx_seq_one_letter_code
_entity_poly.pdbx_strand_id
1 'polypeptide(L)'
;MDCYDFEEEMLKYPEVSSDFYKHLESCSRCQRLWRDWIAIENKISENKFGDEWEIVFPIVLKRLRREQNKRRLIIAILSSIYLLMIFLLLYLIINIPALSLIFYGIILIIQNLYLQLFLISIILTIFVAFYTEIKFQRKN
;
A
#
# COMPACT_ATOMS: atom_id res chain seq x y z
N MET A 1 -23.79 -7.35 -19.89
CA MET A 1 -22.49 -6.98 -20.45
C MET A 1 -22.27 -5.50 -20.21
N ASP A 2 -21.13 -5.13 -19.64
CA ASP A 2 -20.76 -3.72 -19.48
C ASP A 2 -19.92 -3.22 -20.68
N CYS A 3 -19.60 -1.94 -20.72
CA CYS A 3 -18.83 -1.37 -21.83
C CYS A 3 -17.38 -1.86 -21.88
N TYR A 4 -16.83 -2.33 -20.76
CA TYR A 4 -15.45 -2.81 -20.67
C TYR A 4 -15.34 -4.22 -21.25
N ASP A 5 -16.27 -5.09 -20.86
CA ASP A 5 -16.46 -6.43 -21.40
C ASP A 5 -16.75 -6.37 -22.91
N PHE A 6 -17.45 -5.33 -23.37
CA PHE A 6 -17.70 -5.08 -24.79
C PHE A 6 -16.44 -4.80 -25.60
N GLU A 7 -15.54 -3.97 -25.09
CA GLU A 7 -14.26 -3.71 -25.75
C GLU A 7 -13.39 -5.00 -25.84
N GLU A 8 -13.46 -5.88 -24.84
CA GLU A 8 -12.76 -7.17 -24.87
C GLU A 8 -13.42 -8.20 -25.80
N GLU A 9 -14.75 -8.28 -25.86
CA GLU A 9 -15.47 -9.13 -26.80
C GLU A 9 -15.34 -8.68 -28.25
N MET A 10 -15.25 -7.37 -28.53
CA MET A 10 -15.01 -6.85 -29.89
C MET A 10 -13.80 -7.51 -30.56
N LEU A 11 -12.76 -7.83 -29.80
CA LEU A 11 -11.54 -8.45 -30.30
C LEU A 11 -11.70 -9.93 -30.69
N LYS A 12 -12.82 -10.56 -30.33
CA LYS A 12 -13.13 -11.95 -30.65
C LYS A 12 -14.00 -12.08 -31.89
N TYR A 13 -14.44 -10.97 -32.50
CA TYR A 13 -15.25 -11.00 -33.70
C TYR A 13 -14.59 -11.84 -34.81
N PRO A 14 -15.33 -12.73 -35.50
CA PRO A 14 -16.79 -12.90 -35.46
C PRO A 14 -17.34 -13.82 -34.35
N GLU A 15 -16.50 -14.42 -33.51
CA GLU A 15 -16.87 -15.34 -32.42
C GLU A 15 -17.29 -14.59 -31.14
N VAL A 16 -18.35 -13.78 -31.25
CA VAL A 16 -18.90 -12.99 -30.13
C VAL A 16 -20.15 -13.62 -29.52
N SER A 17 -20.41 -13.31 -28.25
CA SER A 17 -21.60 -13.78 -27.56
C SER A 17 -22.88 -13.12 -28.09
N SER A 18 -24.04 -13.73 -27.84
CA SER A 18 -25.33 -13.10 -28.18
C SER A 18 -25.57 -11.77 -27.47
N ASP A 19 -24.92 -11.57 -26.31
CA ASP A 19 -25.09 -10.37 -25.49
C ASP A 19 -24.28 -9.18 -26.02
N PHE A 20 -23.28 -9.44 -26.87
CA PHE A 20 -22.54 -8.44 -27.64
C PHE A 20 -23.49 -7.55 -28.45
N TYR A 21 -24.35 -8.17 -29.28
CA TYR A 21 -25.26 -7.45 -30.16
C TYR A 21 -26.34 -6.68 -29.38
N LYS A 22 -26.85 -7.25 -28.29
CA LYS A 22 -27.81 -6.56 -27.41
C LYS A 22 -27.17 -5.32 -26.75
N HIS A 23 -25.92 -5.44 -26.32
CA HIS A 23 -25.20 -4.30 -25.75
C HIS A 23 -24.88 -3.24 -26.80
N LEU A 24 -24.51 -3.66 -28.02
CA LEU A 24 -24.30 -2.78 -29.16
C LEU A 24 -25.56 -1.99 -29.51
N GLU A 25 -26.75 -2.58 -29.48
CA GLU A 25 -28.00 -1.86 -29.76
C GLU A 25 -28.36 -0.84 -28.67
N SER A 26 -28.10 -1.19 -27.40
CA SER A 26 -28.51 -0.37 -26.25
C SER A 26 -27.53 0.75 -25.88
N CYS A 27 -26.24 0.64 -26.23
CA CYS A 27 -25.21 1.57 -25.77
C CYS A 27 -24.61 2.42 -26.89
N SER A 28 -24.97 3.71 -26.92
CA SER A 28 -24.50 4.68 -27.92
C SER A 28 -22.97 4.87 -27.95
N ARG A 29 -22.30 4.71 -26.80
CA ARG A 29 -20.84 4.72 -26.70
C ARG A 29 -20.24 3.53 -27.44
N CYS A 30 -20.74 2.33 -27.17
CA CYS A 30 -20.26 1.09 -27.79
C CYS A 30 -20.57 1.05 -29.29
N GLN A 31 -21.68 1.64 -29.74
CA GLN A 31 -21.98 1.83 -31.17
C GLN A 31 -20.96 2.70 -31.91
N ARG A 32 -20.45 3.74 -31.25
CA ARG A 32 -19.43 4.60 -31.84
C ARG A 32 -18.10 3.83 -31.93
N LEU A 33 -17.70 3.19 -30.84
CA LEU A 33 -16.50 2.35 -30.80
C LEU A 33 -16.54 1.24 -31.86
N TRP A 34 -17.67 0.55 -32.00
CA TRP A 34 -17.86 -0.49 -33.00
C TRP A 34 -17.77 0.04 -34.44
N ARG A 35 -18.37 1.20 -34.73
CA ARG A 35 -18.26 1.85 -36.04
C ARG A 35 -16.83 2.26 -36.37
N ASP A 36 -16.12 2.84 -35.41
CA ASP A 36 -14.72 3.23 -35.60
C ASP A 36 -13.85 2.00 -35.86
N TRP A 37 -14.11 0.89 -35.15
CA TRP A 37 -13.41 -0.36 -35.33
C TRP A 37 -13.68 -1.00 -36.70
N ILE A 38 -14.94 -1.10 -37.13
CA ILE A 38 -15.29 -1.58 -38.49
C ILE A 38 -14.68 -0.67 -39.56
N ALA A 39 -14.69 0.65 -39.36
CA ALA A 39 -14.11 1.58 -40.34
C ALA A 39 -12.59 1.39 -40.47
N ILE A 40 -11.90 1.08 -39.37
CA ILE A 40 -10.48 0.72 -39.38
C ILE A 40 -10.28 -0.63 -40.05
N GLU A 41 -11.07 -1.64 -39.71
CA GLU A 41 -10.97 -2.99 -40.28
C GLU A 41 -11.24 -2.97 -41.80
N ASN A 42 -12.26 -2.25 -42.24
CA ASN A 42 -12.54 -2.04 -43.66
C ASN A 42 -11.40 -1.30 -44.35
N LYS A 43 -10.85 -0.24 -43.75
CA LYS A 43 -9.67 0.46 -44.30
C LYS A 43 -8.41 -0.42 -44.36
N ILE A 44 -8.24 -1.33 -43.39
CA ILE A 44 -7.16 -2.32 -43.39
C ILE A 44 -7.40 -3.36 -44.50
N SER A 45 -8.66 -3.72 -44.77
CA SER A 45 -9.01 -4.64 -45.86
C SER A 45 -8.93 -4.02 -47.26
N GLU A 46 -9.22 -2.72 -47.39
CA GLU A 46 -9.21 -1.96 -48.64
C GLU A 46 -7.81 -1.51 -49.05
N ASN A 47 -6.99 -1.08 -48.08
CA ASN A 47 -5.56 -0.93 -48.33
C ASN A 47 -4.97 -2.34 -48.36
N LYS A 48 -4.49 -2.79 -49.53
CA LYS A 48 -3.60 -3.94 -49.66
C LYS A 48 -2.30 -3.70 -48.90
N PHE A 49 -2.34 -3.63 -47.58
CA PHE A 49 -1.21 -3.91 -46.72
C PHE A 49 -0.94 -5.40 -46.95
N GLY A 50 -0.05 -5.69 -47.91
CA GLY A 50 0.22 -7.05 -48.37
C GLY A 50 0.60 -7.98 -47.22
N ASP A 51 0.63 -9.28 -47.51
CA ASP A 51 0.94 -10.44 -46.65
C ASP A 51 1.95 -10.19 -45.50
N GLU A 52 2.86 -9.22 -45.64
CA GLU A 52 3.74 -8.71 -44.60
C GLU A 52 3.03 -8.17 -43.33
N TRP A 53 1.93 -7.44 -43.46
CA TRP A 53 1.22 -6.90 -42.29
C TRP A 53 0.44 -7.97 -41.52
N GLU A 54 -0.01 -9.03 -42.19
CA GLU A 54 -0.65 -10.19 -41.56
C GLU A 54 0.32 -10.90 -40.59
N ILE A 55 1.62 -10.86 -40.87
CA ILE A 55 2.67 -11.41 -40.01
C ILE A 55 3.05 -10.43 -38.88
N VAL A 56 3.16 -9.14 -39.18
CA VAL A 56 3.64 -8.13 -38.22
C VAL A 56 2.58 -7.77 -37.18
N PHE A 57 1.32 -7.69 -37.58
CA PHE A 57 0.20 -7.31 -36.73
C PHE A 57 0.04 -8.18 -35.46
N PRO A 58 0.02 -9.53 -35.53
CA PRO A 58 -0.07 -10.38 -34.34
C PRO A 58 1.17 -10.23 -33.43
N ILE A 59 2.35 -9.96 -33.99
CA ILE A 59 3.58 -9.73 -33.20
C ILE A 59 3.46 -8.44 -32.39
N VAL A 60 3.00 -7.36 -33.03
CA VAL A 60 2.80 -6.05 -32.37
C VAL A 60 1.70 -6.16 -31.31
N LEU A 61 0.56 -6.77 -31.62
CA LEU A 61 -0.52 -7.01 -30.66
C LEU A 61 -0.07 -7.85 -29.47
N LYS A 62 0.67 -8.94 -29.70
CA LYS A 62 1.21 -9.78 -28.63
C LYS A 62 2.20 -9.01 -27.75
N ARG A 63 3.02 -8.13 -28.34
CA ARG A 63 3.92 -7.25 -27.60
C ARG A 63 3.15 -6.22 -26.77
N LEU A 64 2.15 -5.56 -27.35
CA LEU A 64 1.30 -4.59 -26.65
C LEU A 64 0.55 -5.24 -25.50
N ARG A 65 -0.05 -6.41 -25.71
CA ARG A 65 -0.74 -7.18 -24.66
C ARG A 65 0.21 -7.59 -23.54
N ARG A 66 1.44 -8.00 -23.88
CA ARG A 66 2.48 -8.32 -22.88
C ARG A 66 2.87 -7.07 -22.07
N GLU A 67 3.08 -5.93 -22.72
CA GLU A 67 3.40 -4.66 -22.05
C GLU A 67 2.23 -4.16 -21.18
N GLN A 68 0.99 -4.30 -21.64
CA GLN A 68 -0.20 -3.95 -20.87
C GLN A 68 -0.34 -4.83 -19.61
N ASN A 69 -0.10 -6.14 -19.73
CA ASN A 69 -0.11 -7.06 -18.59
C ASN A 69 1.02 -6.75 -17.60
N LYS A 70 2.23 -6.43 -18.07
CA LYS A 70 3.32 -5.97 -17.21
C LYS A 70 2.93 -4.73 -16.43
N ARG A 71 2.32 -3.74 -17.09
CA ARG A 71 1.84 -2.50 -16.44
C ARG A 71 0.78 -2.79 -15.38
N ARG A 72 -0.22 -3.64 -15.68
CA ARG A 72 -1.24 -4.06 -14.70
C ARG A 72 -0.59 -4.74 -13.48
N LEU A 73 0.39 -5.62 -13.70
CA LEU A 73 1.09 -6.31 -12.62
C LEU A 73 1.91 -5.35 -11.75
N ILE A 74 2.62 -4.40 -12.35
CA ILE A 74 3.36 -3.36 -11.61
C ILE A 74 2.40 -2.54 -10.75
N ILE A 75 1.26 -2.10 -11.31
CA ILE A 75 0.26 -1.32 -10.57
C ILE A 75 -0.31 -2.13 -9.40
N ALA A 76 -0.61 -3.41 -9.59
CA ALA A 76 -1.12 -4.28 -8.54
C ALA A 76 -0.10 -4.44 -7.39
N ILE A 77 1.18 -4.64 -7.71
CA ILE A 77 2.25 -4.72 -6.71
C ILE A 77 2.38 -3.39 -5.95
N LEU A 78 2.40 -2.26 -6.66
CA LEU A 78 2.52 -0.94 -6.04
C LEU A 78 1.35 -0.67 -5.08
N SER A 79 0.13 -1.01 -5.51
CA SER A 79 -1.08 -0.89 -4.70
C SER A 79 -1.02 -1.77 -3.45
N SER A 80 -0.54 -3.01 -3.58
CA SER A 80 -0.35 -3.91 -2.44
C SER A 80 0.67 -3.36 -1.43
N ILE A 81 1.79 -2.80 -1.90
CA ILE A 81 2.80 -2.18 -1.04
C ILE A 81 2.21 -0.98 -0.30
N TYR A 82 1.44 -0.13 -1.00
CA TYR A 82 0.80 1.03 -0.42
C TYR A 82 -0.18 0.67 0.71
N LEU A 83 -1.00 -0.37 0.51
CA LEU A 83 -1.91 -0.88 1.55
C LEU A 83 -1.15 -1.42 2.76
N LEU A 84 -0.04 -2.13 2.54
CA LEU A 84 0.80 -2.66 3.61
C LEU A 84 1.42 -1.52 4.44
N MET A 85 1.88 -0.45 3.78
CA MET A 85 2.37 0.75 4.46
C MET A 85 1.31 1.43 5.32
N ILE A 86 0.06 1.56 4.83
CA ILE A 86 -1.05 2.10 5.61
C ILE A 86 -1.33 1.22 6.83
N PHE A 87 -1.37 -0.10 6.65
CA PHE A 87 -1.63 -1.03 7.75
C PHE A 87 -0.54 -0.93 8.83
N LEU A 88 0.71 -0.80 8.43
CA LEU A 88 1.85 -0.65 9.34
C LEU A 88 1.79 0.68 10.10
N LEU A 89 1.41 1.77 9.43
CA LEU A 89 1.17 3.07 10.08
C LEU A 89 0.02 3.00 11.10
N LEU A 90 -1.10 2.36 10.74
CA LEU A 90 -2.23 2.17 11.66
C LEU A 90 -1.82 1.32 12.88
N TYR A 91 -1.09 0.23 12.66
CA TYR A 91 -0.55 -0.60 13.73
C TYR A 91 0.36 0.21 14.66
N LEU A 92 1.20 1.08 14.10
CA LEU A 92 2.06 1.95 14.88
C LEU A 92 1.22 2.91 15.72
N ILE A 93 0.27 3.64 15.11
CA ILE A 93 -0.60 4.61 15.79
C ILE A 93 -1.39 3.97 16.94
N ILE A 94 -1.98 2.79 16.72
CA ILE A 94 -2.77 2.07 17.74
C ILE A 94 -1.89 1.61 18.90
N ASN A 95 -0.63 1.25 18.64
CA ASN A 95 0.31 0.77 19.67
C ASN A 95 1.19 1.87 20.30
N ILE A 96 1.13 3.12 19.82
CA ILE A 96 1.73 4.28 20.51
C ILE A 96 1.32 4.34 22.00
N PRO A 97 0.03 4.19 22.39
CA PRO A 97 -0.35 4.21 23.81
C PRO A 97 0.27 3.06 24.62
N ALA A 98 0.49 1.89 24.03
CA ALA A 98 1.19 0.80 24.70
C ALA A 98 2.68 1.15 24.93
N LEU A 99 3.31 1.77 23.93
CA LEU A 99 4.68 2.23 24.04
C LEU A 99 4.82 3.36 25.08
N SER A 100 3.86 4.30 25.13
CA SER A 100 3.84 5.37 26.11
C SER A 100 3.60 4.88 27.54
N LEU A 101 2.77 3.84 27.73
CA LEU A 101 2.59 3.17 29.03
C LEU A 101 3.88 2.55 29.56
N ILE A 102 4.68 1.92 28.68
CA ILE A 102 5.99 1.37 29.06
C ILE A 102 6.93 2.50 29.51
N PHE A 103 7.01 3.61 28.76
CA PHE A 103 7.80 4.77 29.15
C PHE A 103 7.34 5.37 30.49
N TYR A 104 6.03 5.49 30.71
CA TYR A 104 5.48 5.99 31.97
C TYR A 104 5.84 5.09 33.14
N GLY A 105 5.77 3.76 32.96
CA GLY A 105 6.22 2.77 33.95
C GLY A 105 7.69 2.92 34.30
N ILE A 106 8.56 3.11 33.30
CA ILE A 106 10.01 3.32 33.51
C ILE A 106 10.26 4.62 34.31
N ILE A 107 9.59 5.71 33.97
CA ILE A 107 9.72 6.98 34.70
C ILE A 107 9.33 6.81 36.17
N LEU A 108 8.25 6.08 36.43
CA LEU A 108 7.75 5.83 37.79
C LEU A 108 8.75 5.01 38.63
N ILE A 109 9.39 4.01 38.02
CA ILE A 109 10.45 3.22 38.65
C ILE A 109 11.66 4.11 38.98
N ILE A 110 12.08 4.98 38.04
CA ILE A 110 13.21 5.90 38.25
C ILE A 110 12.90 6.88 39.40
N GLN A 111 11.69 7.45 39.44
CA GLN A 111 11.27 8.35 40.52
C GLN A 111 11.28 7.64 41.88
N ASN A 112 10.83 6.39 41.95
CA ASN A 112 10.85 5.61 43.19
C ASN A 112 12.27 5.30 43.66
N LEU A 113 13.18 4.92 42.74
CA LEU A 113 14.60 4.73 43.04
C LEU A 113 15.25 6.01 43.57
N TYR A 114 14.94 7.16 42.95
CA TYR A 114 15.44 8.46 43.40
C TYR A 114 14.98 8.78 44.82
N LEU A 115 13.69 8.56 45.14
CA LEU A 115 13.14 8.75 46.47
C LEU A 115 13.83 7.86 47.51
N GLN A 116 14.06 6.59 47.18
CA GLN A 116 14.76 5.65 48.07
C GLN A 116 16.20 6.08 48.33
N LEU A 117 16.94 6.49 47.30
CA LEU A 117 18.30 7.03 47.44
C LEU A 117 18.33 8.30 48.30
N PHE A 118 17.35 9.18 48.12
CA PHE A 118 17.20 10.39 48.93
C PHE A 118 16.97 10.06 50.41
N LEU A 119 16.09 9.09 50.72
CA LEU A 119 15.87 8.62 52.10
C LEU A 119 17.14 8.03 52.72
N ILE A 120 17.88 7.20 51.97
CA ILE A 120 19.16 6.64 52.42
C ILE A 120 20.16 7.76 52.74
N SER A 121 20.23 8.79 51.89
CA SER A 121 21.10 9.95 52.12
C SER A 121 20.75 10.68 53.42
N ILE A 122 19.46 10.88 53.72
CA ILE A 122 19.03 11.51 54.97
C ILE A 122 19.47 10.67 56.17
N ILE A 123 19.23 9.35 56.13
CA ILE A 123 19.59 8.43 57.21
C ILE A 123 21.11 8.47 57.47
N LEU A 124 21.92 8.41 56.40
CA LEU A 124 23.38 8.51 56.51
C LEU A 124 23.81 9.84 57.12
N THR A 125 23.18 10.95 56.73
CA THR A 125 23.50 12.28 57.27
C THR A 125 23.23 12.35 58.76
N ILE A 126 22.09 11.82 59.22
CA ILE A 126 21.74 11.74 60.65
C ILE A 126 22.76 10.87 61.40
N PHE A 127 23.13 9.71 60.84
CA PHE A 127 24.10 8.82 61.45
C PHE A 127 25.48 9.48 61.60
N VAL A 128 25.95 10.18 60.57
CA VAL A 128 27.21 10.94 60.61
C VAL A 128 27.15 12.04 61.66
N ALA A 129 26.07 12.81 61.73
CA ALA A 129 25.89 13.85 62.73
C ALA A 129 25.99 13.28 64.16
N PHE A 130 25.27 12.18 64.42
CA PHE A 130 25.29 11.51 65.71
C PHE A 130 26.68 10.95 66.07
N TYR A 131 27.38 10.36 65.10
CA TYR A 131 28.74 9.87 65.29
C TYR A 131 29.72 11.01 65.60
N THR A 132 29.60 12.14 64.89
CA THR A 132 30.44 13.32 65.15
C THR A 132 30.19 13.89 66.55
N GLU A 133 28.94 13.90 67.02
CA GLU A 133 28.57 14.38 68.34
C GLU A 133 29.12 13.47 69.45
N ILE A 134 28.99 12.14 69.32
CA ILE A 134 29.60 11.19 70.26
C ILE A 134 31.13 11.33 70.29
N LYS A 135 31.75 11.47 69.12
CA LYS A 135 33.21 11.63 69.02
C LYS A 135 33.68 12.94 69.64
N PHE A 136 32.89 14.00 69.53
CA PHE A 136 33.16 15.29 70.17
C PHE A 136 33.05 15.18 71.70
N GLN A 137 32.01 14.53 72.22
CA GLN A 137 31.83 14.28 73.65
C GLN A 137 32.93 13.41 74.28
N ARG A 138 33.61 12.54 73.51
CA ARG A 138 34.77 11.78 74.00
C ARG A 138 36.11 12.55 74.00
N LYS A 139 36.17 13.72 73.35
CA LYS A 139 37.40 14.52 73.20
C LYS A 139 37.49 15.70 74.18
N ASN A 140 36.37 16.13 74.75
CA ASN A 140 36.29 17.03 75.90
C ASN A 140 36.25 16.23 77.20
#